data_AF-H1KT63-F1
#
_entry.id   AF-H1KT63-F1
#
_cell.length_a   1.000
_cell.length_b   1.000
_cell.length_c   1.000
_cell.angle_alpha   90.00
_cell.angle_beta   90.00
_cell.angle_gamma   90.00
#
_symmetry.space_group_name_H-M   'P 1'
#
loop_
_entity.id
_entity.type
_entity.pdbx_description
1 polymer ?
#
loop_
_entity_poly.entity_id
_entity_poly.type
_entity_poly.pdbx_seq_one_letter_code
_entity_poly.pdbx_strand_id
1 'polypeptide(L)' 'MSAPFVLAVSGPPGSGKTTLSHALSERFGGAPVLAYDAYEEITGWPPERVAAWLAGGAPLDAVPVPGLAEDLARLRRG' A
#
# COMPACT_ATOMS: atom_id res chain seq x y z
N MET A 1 -17.98 -15.24 -14.35
CA MET A 1 -16.71 -14.47 -14.39
C MET A 1 -16.06 -14.57 -13.02
N SER A 2 -14.76 -14.81 -12.93
CA SER A 2 -14.05 -14.77 -11.64
C SER A 2 -13.89 -13.32 -11.20
N ALA A 3 -14.02 -13.04 -9.90
CA ALA A 3 -13.70 -11.71 -9.37
C ALA A 3 -12.20 -11.41 -9.58
N PRO A 4 -11.81 -10.15 -9.82
CA PRO A 4 -10.41 -9.74 -9.83
C PRO A 4 -9.74 -10.11 -8.50
N PHE A 5 -8.50 -10.59 -8.58
CA PHE A 5 -7.67 -10.84 -7.41
C PHE A 5 -6.81 -9.61 -7.10
N VAL A 6 -6.43 -9.46 -5.84
CA VAL A 6 -5.53 -8.40 -5.37
C VAL A 6 -4.20 -9.04 -5.01
N LEU A 7 -3.10 -8.46 -5.49
CA LEU A 7 -1.75 -8.87 -5.14
C LEU A 7 -1.06 -7.77 -4.34
N ALA A 8 -0.68 -8.07 -3.11
CA ALA A 8 0.10 -7.17 -2.27
C ALA A 8 1.60 -7.46 -2.44
N VAL A 9 2.40 -6.42 -2.66
CA VAL A 9 3.87 -6.50 -2.77
C VAL A 9 4.50 -5.72 -1.62
N SER A 10 5.06 -6.43 -0.64
CA SER A 10 5.61 -5.86 0.61
C SER A 10 7.10 -6.16 0.78
N GLY A 11 7.80 -5.30 1.52
CA GLY A 11 9.25 -5.40 1.72
C GLY A 11 9.88 -4.05 2.12
N PRO A 12 11.12 -4.05 2.65
CA PRO A 12 11.76 -2.84 3.15
C PRO A 12 12.08 -1.82 2.03
N PRO A 13 12.25 -0.52 2.34
CA PRO A 13 12.69 0.47 1.35
C PRO A 13 13.91 -0.02 0.56
N GLY A 14 13.93 0.23 -0.76
CA GLY A 14 15.00 -0.24 -1.64
C GLY A 14 14.95 -1.71 -2.07
N SER A 15 14.01 -2.53 -1.56
CA SER A 15 13.93 -3.97 -1.91
C SER A 15 13.42 -4.30 -3.32
N GLY A 16 13.20 -3.29 -4.18
CA GLY A 16 12.74 -3.50 -5.56
C GLY A 16 11.23 -3.67 -5.74
N LYS A 17 10.39 -3.40 -4.72
CA LYS A 17 8.92 -3.53 -4.80
C LYS A 17 8.31 -2.76 -5.97
N THR A 18 8.72 -1.51 -6.16
CA THR A 18 8.22 -0.65 -7.24
C THR A 18 8.51 -1.26 -8.60
N THR A 19 9.77 -1.70 -8.81
CA THR A 19 10.18 -2.40 -10.03
C THR A 19 9.34 -3.66 -10.26
N LEU A 20 9.14 -4.48 -9.23
CA LEU A 20 8.34 -5.71 -9.32
C LEU A 20 6.86 -5.41 -9.64
N SER A 21 6.24 -4.44 -8.97
CA SER A 21 4.83 -4.07 -9.18
C SER A 21 4.58 -3.57 -10.61
N HIS A 22 5.48 -2.76 -11.17
CA HIS A 22 5.36 -2.32 -12.56
C HIS A 22 5.55 -3.47 -13.56
N ALA A 23 6.54 -4.33 -13.36
CA ALA A 23 6.73 -5.50 -14.22
C ALA A 23 5.53 -6.46 -14.18
N LEU A 24 4.89 -6.63 -13.01
CA LEU A 24 3.67 -7.42 -12.87
C LEU A 24 2.48 -6.74 -13.58
N SER A 25 2.33 -5.42 -13.45
CA SER A 25 1.29 -4.66 -14.16
C SER A 25 1.37 -4.88 -15.67
N GLU A 26 2.56 -4.71 -16.25
CA GLU A 26 2.81 -4.96 -17.67
C GLU A 26 2.48 -6.41 -18.06
N ARG A 27 2.95 -7.38 -17.28
CA ARG A 27 2.70 -8.81 -17.51
C ARG A 27 1.21 -9.17 -17.44
N PHE A 28 0.43 -8.47 -16.62
CA PHE A 28 -1.01 -8.66 -16.48
C PHE A 28 -1.85 -7.71 -17.35
N GLY A 29 -1.27 -7.18 -18.43
CA GLY A 29 -2.02 -6.40 -19.42
C GLY A 29 -2.37 -4.98 -18.97
N GLY A 30 -1.50 -4.35 -18.18
CA GLY A 30 -1.70 -3.01 -17.65
C GLY A 30 -2.58 -2.98 -16.39
N ALA A 31 -2.49 -4.01 -15.55
CA ALA A 31 -3.25 -4.06 -14.30
C ALA A 31 -2.93 -2.83 -13.42
N PRO A 32 -3.94 -2.17 -12.80
CA PRO A 32 -3.71 -1.00 -11.96
C PRO A 32 -2.75 -1.26 -10.80
N VAL A 33 -1.87 -0.30 -10.53
CA VAL A 33 -0.94 -0.32 -9.39
C VAL A 33 -1.32 0.77 -8.40
N LEU A 34 -1.63 0.37 -7.17
CA LEU A 34 -1.85 1.29 -6.06
C LEU A 34 -0.59 1.31 -5.18
N ALA A 35 -0.05 2.51 -4.96
CA ALA A 35 1.05 2.72 -4.03
C ALA A 35 0.48 2.94 -2.61
N TYR A 36 0.87 2.10 -1.65
CA TYR A 36 0.46 2.25 -0.25
C TYR A 36 0.80 3.66 0.29
N ASP A 37 2.00 4.15 -0.03
CA ASP A 37 2.52 5.45 0.39
C ASP A 37 1.67 6.64 -0.14
N ALA A 38 0.79 6.43 -1.13
CA ALA A 38 -0.14 7.46 -1.61
C ALA A 38 -1.36 7.66 -0.68
N TYR A 39 -1.60 6.71 0.23
CA TYR A 39 -2.70 6.73 1.20
C TYR A 39 -2.18 6.91 2.64
N GLU A 40 -0.91 6.63 2.89
CA GLU A 40 -0.32 6.69 4.22
C GLU A 40 -0.18 8.13 4.71
N GLU A 41 -0.65 8.38 5.94
CA GLU A 41 -0.67 9.72 6.56
C GLU A 41 0.31 9.88 7.74
N ILE A 42 1.25 8.95 7.93
CA ILE A 42 2.28 9.02 8.98
C ILE A 42 3.12 10.28 8.87
N THR A 43 3.35 10.76 7.63
CA THR A 43 4.09 12.00 7.37
C THR A 43 3.41 13.25 7.94
N GLY A 44 2.10 13.18 8.22
CA GLY A 44 1.35 14.25 8.88
C GLY A 44 1.34 14.15 10.42
N TRP A 45 1.96 13.14 11.01
CA TRP A 45 1.93 12.94 12.45
C TRP A 45 2.87 13.90 13.20
N PRO A 46 2.49 14.31 14.42
CA PRO A 46 3.42 15.00 15.31
C PRO A 46 4.64 14.13 15.63
N PRO A 47 5.86 14.70 15.76
CA PRO A 47 7.07 13.94 16.06
C PRO A 47 6.98 13.04 17.29
N GLU A 48 6.30 13.49 18.34
CA GLU A 48 6.07 12.71 19.57
C GLU A 48 5.24 11.45 19.33
N ARG A 49 4.28 11.52 18.39
CA ARG A 49 3.46 10.37 18.00
C ARG A 49 4.28 9.37 17.18
N VAL A 50 5.12 9.86 16.27
CA VAL A 50 6.06 9.02 15.50
C VAL A 50 7.03 8.31 16.44
N ALA A 51 7.60 9.02 17.42
CA ALA A 51 8.51 8.44 18.41
C ALA A 51 7.83 7.35 19.24
N ALA A 52 6.61 7.59 19.71
CA ALA A 52 5.83 6.58 20.44
C ALA A 52 5.51 5.34 19.58
N TRP A 53 5.17 5.54 18.31
CA TRP A 53 4.92 4.45 17.36
C TRP A 53 6.18 3.60 17.10
N LEU A 54 7.33 4.25 16.89
CA LEU A 54 8.62 3.56 16.75
C LEU A 54 9.00 2.78 18.01
N ALA A 55 8.82 3.38 19.20
CA ALA A 55 9.08 2.71 20.48
C ALA A 55 8.16 1.50 20.72
N GLY A 56 6.95 1.54 20.15
CA GLY A 56 5.99 0.43 20.15
C GLY A 56 6.28 -0.67 19.12
N GLY A 57 7.40 -0.62 18.40
CA GLY A 57 7.77 -1.62 17.39
C GLY A 57 7.21 -1.35 16.00
N ALA A 58 6.75 -0.12 15.73
CA ALA A 58 6.25 0.31 14.43
C ALA A 58 5.09 -0.56 13.87
N PRO A 59 4.00 -0.77 14.63
CA PRO A 59 2.86 -1.56 14.17
C PRO A 59 2.23 -0.94 12.90
N LEU A 60 2.25 -1.69 11.79
CA LEU A 60 1.77 -1.20 10.48
C LEU A 60 0.25 -1.02 10.45
N ASP A 61 -0.51 -1.80 11.23
CA ASP A 61 -1.96 -1.69 11.38
C ASP A 61 -2.39 -0.41 12.13
N ALA A 62 -1.47 0.25 12.83
CA ALA A 62 -1.71 1.54 13.47
C ALA A 62 -1.58 2.74 12.51
N VAL A 63 -1.18 2.53 11.26
CA VAL A 63 -0.98 3.57 10.25
C VAL A 63 -2.27 3.74 9.42
N PRO A 64 -2.95 4.90 9.50
CA PRO A 64 -4.11 5.19 8.67
C PRO A 64 -3.75 5.19 7.19
N VAL A 65 -4.62 4.56 6.41
CA VAL A 65 -4.59 4.56 4.93
C VAL A 65 -5.98 4.85 4.36
N PRO A 66 -6.55 6.03 4.65
CA PRO A 66 -7.92 6.36 4.25
C PRO A 66 -8.10 6.30 2.74
N GLY A 67 -9.17 5.64 2.27
CA GLY A 67 -9.47 5.53 0.84
C GLY A 67 -8.86 4.31 0.14
N LEU A 68 -7.83 3.67 0.73
CA LEU A 68 -7.18 2.51 0.10
C LEU A 68 -8.17 1.33 -0.06
N ALA A 69 -8.93 1.03 0.99
CA ALA A 69 -9.90 -0.07 0.97
C ALA A 69 -11.03 0.21 -0.03
N GLU A 70 -11.50 1.46 -0.09
CA GLU A 70 -12.54 1.92 -1.01
C GLU A 70 -12.09 1.83 -2.46
N ASP A 71 -10.87 2.26 -2.77
CA ASP A 71 -10.29 2.19 -4.12
C ASP A 71 -10.03 0.76 -4.58
N LEU A 72 -9.50 -0.09 -3.69
CA LEU A 72 -9.38 -1.52 -3.97
C LEU A 72 -10.74 -2.15 -4.25
N ALA A 73 -11.76 -1.80 -3.47
CA ALA A 73 -13.11 -2.31 -3.67
C ALA A 73 -13.73 -1.81 -4.98
N ARG A 74 -13.47 -0.55 -5.39
CA ARG A 74 -13.86 -0.01 -6.69
C ARG A 74 -13.22 -0.80 -7.82
N LEU A 75 -11.90 -0.98 -7.80
CA LEU A 75 -11.16 -1.72 -8.83
C LEU A 75 -11.60 -3.18 -8.97
N ARG A 76 -11.95 -3.85 -7.86
CA ARG A 76 -12.46 -5.23 -7.92
C ARG A 76 -13.84 -5.36 -8.56
N ARG A 77 -14.61 -4.27 -8.69
CA ARG A 77 -15.94 -4.29 -9.33
C ARG A 77 -15.90 -3.99 -10.82
N GLY A 78 -14.77 -3.52 -11.36
CA GLY A 78 -14.67 -2.94 -12.70
C GLY A 78 -15.29 -1.54 -12.75
#